data_AF-A0A7X4KP10-F1
#
_entry.id   AF-A0A7X4KP10-F1
#
_cell.length_a   1.000
_cell.length_b   1.000
_cell.length_c   1.000
_cell.angle_alpha   90.00
_cell.angle_beta   90.00
_cell.angle_gamma   90.00
#
_symmetry.space_group_name_H-M   'P 1'
#
loop_
_entity.id
_entity.type
_entity.pdbx_description
1 polymer ?
#
loop_
_entity_poly.entity_id
_entity_poly.type
_entity_poly.pdbx_seq_one_letter_code
_entity_poly.pdbx_strand_id
1 'polypeptide(L)' 'MSQLILRRTNAATLSTDEALAVVGAAPRGRVIHRSGDNVLVDIAAADVESLRQQLQGWIVSPQTERIAVPDTRRNIG' A
#
# COMPACT_ATOMS: atom_id res chain seq x y z
N MET A 1 7.94 12.59 -0.70
CA MET A 1 7.79 11.18 -0.33
C MET A 1 6.33 10.96 -0.03
N SER A 2 5.74 9.86 -0.50
CA SER A 2 4.33 9.52 -0.37
C SER A 2 4.22 8.10 0.16
N GLN A 3 3.50 7.95 1.28
CA GLN A 3 3.22 6.63 1.85
C GLN A 3 1.99 6.02 1.19
N LEU A 4 2.15 4.81 0.68
CA LEU A 4 1.11 4.08 -0.04
C LEU A 4 0.89 2.72 0.61
N ILE A 5 -0.38 2.33 0.67
CA ILE A 5 -0.79 0.96 1.00
C ILE A 5 -1.03 0.24 -0.33
N LEU A 6 -0.25 -0.80 -0.56
CA LEU A 6 -0.40 -1.75 -1.65
C LEU A 6 -1.17 -2.96 -1.12
N ARG A 7 -2.30 -3.30 -1.74
CA ARG A 7 -3.07 -4.50 -1.41
C ARG A 7 -3.18 -5.42 -2.61
N ARG A 8 -2.73 -6.66 -2.47
CA ARG A 8 -2.89 -7.69 -3.48
C ARG A 8 -4.37 -8.06 -3.63
N THR A 9 -4.83 -8.26 -4.84
CA THR A 9 -6.16 -8.82 -5.12
C THR A 9 -6.03 -10.14 -5.87
N ASN A 10 -7.14 -10.86 -6.03
CA ASN A 10 -7.16 -12.08 -6.84
C ASN A 10 -6.86 -11.84 -8.33
N ALA A 11 -6.96 -10.58 -8.80
CA ALA A 11 -6.60 -10.20 -10.17
C ALA A 11 -5.13 -9.75 -10.29
N ALA A 12 -4.37 -9.76 -9.19
CA ALA A 12 -2.97 -9.34 -9.21
C ALA A 12 -2.13 -10.31 -10.05
N THR A 13 -1.44 -9.78 -11.05
CA THR A 13 -0.53 -10.54 -11.91
C THR A 13 0.78 -10.88 -11.19
N LEU A 14 1.22 -10.01 -10.27
CA LEU A 14 2.44 -10.15 -9.50
C LEU A 14 2.17 -10.71 -8.10
N SER A 15 3.08 -11.57 -7.65
CA SER A 15 3.13 -12.01 -6.26
C SER A 15 3.59 -10.89 -5.33
N THR A 16 3.33 -11.03 -4.03
CA THR A 16 3.78 -10.02 -3.04
C THR A 16 5.29 -9.81 -3.07
N ASP A 17 6.07 -10.87 -3.26
CA ASP A 17 7.53 -10.77 -3.35
C ASP A 17 8.01 -9.96 -4.56
N GLU A 18 7.41 -10.20 -5.74
CA GLU A 18 7.70 -9.44 -6.95
C GLU A 18 7.29 -7.97 -6.83
N ALA A 19 6.16 -7.68 -6.17
CA ALA A 19 5.76 -6.32 -5.89
C ALA A 19 6.78 -5.59 -4.99
N LEU A 20 7.40 -6.29 -4.02
CA LEU A 20 8.46 -5.72 -3.20
C LEU A 20 9.73 -5.44 -4.02
N ALA A 21 10.07 -6.32 -4.97
CA ALA A 21 11.18 -6.11 -5.89
C ALA A 21 10.96 -4.88 -6.78
N VAL A 22 9.74 -4.68 -7.30
CA VAL A 22 9.36 -3.48 -8.06
C VAL A 22 9.53 -2.21 -7.22
N VAL A 23 9.07 -2.23 -5.96
CA VAL A 23 9.25 -1.10 -5.05
C VAL A 23 10.73 -0.85 -4.74
N GLY A 24 11.52 -1.90 -4.55
CA GLY A 24 12.96 -1.79 -4.30
C GLY A 24 13.77 -1.29 -5.51
N ALA A 25 13.27 -1.50 -6.73
CA ALA A 25 13.87 -0.98 -7.96
C ALA A 25 13.53 0.51 -8.21
N ALA A 26 12.48 1.03 -7.58
CA ALA A 26 12.09 2.42 -7.73
C ALA A 26 13.07 3.38 -7.03
N PRO A 27 13.38 4.54 -7.63
CA PRO A 27 14.26 5.52 -7.00
C PRO A 27 13.63 6.02 -5.70
N ARG A 28 14.32 5.80 -4.58
CA ARG A 28 13.84 6.12 -3.22
C ARG A 28 12.59 5.32 -2.79
N GLY A 29 12.32 4.19 -3.42
CA GLY A 29 11.31 3.24 -2.96
C GLY A 29 11.79 2.51 -1.70
N ARG A 30 10.94 2.48 -0.68
CA ARG A 30 11.22 1.80 0.58
C ARG A 30 9.99 1.06 1.07
N VAL A 31 10.16 -0.20 1.45
CA VAL A 31 9.13 -0.97 2.16
C VAL A 31 9.19 -0.59 3.64
N ILE A 32 8.09 -0.11 4.19
CA ILE A 32 7.96 0.24 5.62
C ILE A 32 7.47 -0.96 6.40
N HIS A 33 6.44 -1.65 5.90
CA HIS A 33 5.82 -2.77 6.59
C HIS A 33 5.17 -3.74 5.60
N ARG A 34 5.09 -5.01 5.98
CA ARG A 34 4.40 -6.07 5.23
C ARG A 34 3.55 -6.90 6.19
N SER A 35 2.29 -7.09 5.85
CA SER A 35 1.36 -7.95 6.58
C SER A 35 0.45 -8.69 5.60
N GLY A 36 0.73 -9.98 5.39
CA GLY A 36 0.02 -10.82 4.42
C GLY A 36 0.05 -10.22 3.01
N ASP A 37 -1.13 -9.93 2.48
CA ASP A 37 -1.37 -9.32 1.17
C ASP A 37 -1.30 -7.78 1.15
N ASN A 38 -1.01 -7.15 2.29
CA ASN A 38 -0.88 -5.71 2.41
C ASN A 38 0.58 -5.31 2.62
N VAL A 39 1.02 -4.29 1.91
CA VAL A 39 2.37 -3.73 2.01
C VAL A 39 2.26 -2.22 2.15
N LEU A 40 2.91 -1.66 3.17
CA LEU A 40 3.10 -0.23 3.33
C LEU A 40 4.45 0.15 2.74
N VAL A 41 4.44 1.08 1.80
CA VAL A 41 5.64 1.57 1.11
C VAL A 41 5.72 3.08 1.15
N ASP A 42 6.95 3.59 1.09
CA ASP A 42 7.25 5.00 0.86
C ASP A 42 7.94 5.12 -0.49
N ILE A 43 7.43 5.99 -1.36
CA ILE A 43 8.00 6.22 -2.68
C ILE A 43 7.92 7.71 -3.03
N ALA A 44 8.74 8.19 -3.97
CA ALA A 44 8.60 9.53 -4.48
C ALA A 44 7.26 9.71 -5.22
N ALA A 45 6.64 10.89 -5.06
CA ALA A 45 5.31 11.17 -5.59
C ALA A 45 5.23 11.07 -7.13
N ALA A 46 6.35 11.36 -7.81
CA ALA A 46 6.46 11.26 -9.26
C ALA A 46 6.42 9.82 -9.78
N ASP A 47 6.79 8.84 -8.95
CA ASP A 47 6.88 7.42 -9.33
C ASP A 47 5.61 6.64 -9.03
N VAL A 48 4.62 7.25 -8.38
CA VAL A 48 3.37 6.59 -7.95
C VAL A 48 2.57 6.07 -9.14
N GLU A 49 2.44 6.86 -10.21
CA GLU A 49 1.72 6.45 -11.41
C GLU A 49 2.45 5.30 -12.13
N SER A 50 3.79 5.37 -12.22
CA SER A 50 4.61 4.29 -12.76
C SER A 50 4.51 3.00 -11.96
N LEU A 51 4.41 3.10 -10.63
CA LEU A 51 4.21 1.96 -9.74
C LEU A 51 2.82 1.32 -9.97
N ARG A 52 1.77 2.14 -10.11
CA ARG A 52 0.40 1.68 -10.41
C ARG A 52 0.31 0.91 -11.72
N GLN A 53 1.01 1.36 -12.75
CA GLN A 53 1.05 0.68 -14.05
C GLN A 53 1.75 -0.68 -13.99
N GLN A 54 2.78 -0.83 -13.15
CA GLN A 54 3.52 -2.08 -12.98
C GLN A 54 2.78 -3.08 -12.09
N LEU A 55 2.12 -2.60 -11.04
CA LEU A 55 1.36 -3.44 -10.11
C LEU A 55 -0.09 -3.64 -10.58
N GLN A 56 -0.28 -4.14 -11.80
CA GLN A 56 -1.62 -4.38 -12.34
C GLN A 56 -2.40 -5.39 -11.48
N GLY A 57 -3.65 -5.05 -11.18
CA GLY A 57 -4.49 -5.84 -10.29
C GLY A 57 -4.17 -5.67 -8.79
N TRP A 58 -3.20 -4.84 -8.42
CA TRP A 58 -3.04 -4.37 -7.05
C TRP A 58 -3.85 -3.10 -6.80
N ILE A 59 -4.30 -2.93 -5.57
CA ILE A 59 -4.87 -1.67 -5.11
C ILE A 59 -3.73 -0.83 -4.53
N VAL A 60 -3.56 0.38 -5.06
CA VAL A 60 -2.53 1.35 -4.65
C VAL A 60 -3.20 2.60 -4.09
N SER A 61 -3.35 2.64 -2.78
CA SER A 61 -4.04 3.72 -2.08
C SER A 61 -3.05 4.57 -1.29
N PRO A 62 -3.19 5.90 -1.26
CA PRO A 62 -2.46 6.71 -0.29
C PRO A 62 -2.79 6.25 1.13
N GLN A 63 -1.79 6.19 2.01
CA GLN A 63 -2.04 6.02 3.43
C GLN A 63 -2.65 7.34 3.94
N THR A 64 -3.98 7.42 3.91
CA THR A 64 -4.69 8.53 4.53
C THR A 64 -4.59 8.42 6.04
N GLU A 65 -4.54 9.56 6.70
CA GLU A 65 -4.45 9.68 8.15
C GLU A 65 -5.47 8.80 8.86
N ARG A 66 -5.08 8.22 10.00
CA ARG A 66 -5.89 7.28 10.78
C ARG A 66 -7.20 7.97 11.15
N ILE A 67 -8.31 7.56 10.55
CA ILE A 67 -9.64 8.00 10.97
C ILE A 67 -9.77 7.56 12.43
N ALA A 68 -9.83 8.51 13.36
CA ALA A 68 -10.14 8.22 14.74
C ALA A 68 -11.56 7.64 14.75
N VAL A 69 -11.68 6.32 14.87
CA VAL A 69 -12.97 5.67 15.05
C VAL A 69 -13.47 6.11 16.44
N PRO A 70 -14.55 6.90 16.55
CA PRO A 70 -15.10 7.22 17.84
C PRO A 70 -15.58 5.91 18.48
N ASP A 71 -15.05 5.58 19.65
CA ASP A 71 -15.48 4.45 20.47
C ASP A 71 -16.91 4.76 20.97
N THR A 72 -17.93 4.55 20.13
CA THR A 72 -19.31 4.56 20.59
C THR A 72 -19.54 3.27 21.37
N ARG A 73 -19.02 3.20 22.60
CA ARG A 73 -19.53 2.24 23.57
C ARG A 73 -21.00 2.51 23.73
N ARG A 74 -21.78 1.61 23.17
CA ARG A 74 -23.21 1.49 23.42
C ARG A 74 -23.32 1.16 24.92
N ASN A 75 -23.58 2.18 25.74
CA ASN A 75 -24.12 2.01 27.09
C ASN A 75 -25.48 1.34 26.92
N ILE A 76 -25.50 0.02 26.91
CA ILE A 76 -26.70 -0.76 27.23
C ILE A 76 -26.77 -0.76 28.76
N GLY A 77 -27.54 0.20 29.28
CA GLY A 77 -28.00 0.19 30.67
C GLY A 77 -29.12 -0.83 30.89
#